data_AF-A0A937A6E1-F1
#
_entry.id   AF-A0A937A6E1-F1
#
_cell.length_a   1.000
_cell.length_b   1.000
_cell.length_c   1.000
_cell.angle_alpha   90.00
_cell.angle_beta   90.00
_cell.angle_gamma   90.00
#
_symmetry.space_group_name_H-M   'P 1'
#
loop_
_entity.id
_entity.type
_entity.pdbx_description
1 polymer ?
#
loop_
_entity_poly.entity_id
_entity_poly.type
_entity_poly.pdbx_seq_one_letter_code
_entity_poly.pdbx_strand_id
1 'polypeptide(L)'
;MKKIFKYYSTLLASIFLLGCSGDDKTVDQVLDGVTNGAILRTIDIDNKLIYNDITTSFEADSDYTLIIEEQDASNGDLLSEVEIYARFVENTRIDTNGDLVVDENDDDLSTEEGLIRTLTASDFEPGDRGVPISTINFTAEELVSFTGVDESKIQGKDDFALRFVLKLTDGRSFSVDDASGNVSGGSYFSSPYTYRTTIGCAITESLAGTYTYQITSLVSAPGGTSNCPAGPLTGEVTWEDTNTPGEYSTSDISFGQFDACYVDVFSAITFDHILVTWDCTNLVAEGKIETVEVDTDKEDEFSYVYTITATSGSDMTIEFGNSKGDQGTVILTRSGGSEWPVLLQR
;
A
#
# COMPACT_ATOMS: atom_id res chain seq x y z
N MET A 1 76.18 -20.34 28.90
CA MET A 1 74.94 -20.36 28.10
C MET A 1 74.55 -18.95 27.63
N LYS A 2 75.28 -18.34 26.68
CA LYS A 2 74.95 -16.97 26.18
C LYS A 2 75.14 -16.75 24.67
N LYS A 3 75.54 -17.77 23.90
CA LYS A 3 75.77 -17.63 22.43
C LYS A 3 74.86 -18.49 21.54
N ILE A 4 74.06 -19.39 22.11
CA ILE A 4 73.12 -20.24 21.35
C ILE A 4 71.73 -19.57 21.20
N PHE A 5 71.37 -18.63 22.07
CA PHE A 5 70.08 -17.95 22.02
C PHE A 5 69.96 -16.90 20.90
N LYS A 6 71.09 -16.47 20.31
CA LYS A 6 71.10 -15.42 19.28
C LYS A 6 70.77 -15.95 17.88
N TYR A 7 70.96 -17.24 17.62
CA TYR A 7 70.70 -17.85 16.31
C TYR A 7 69.27 -18.36 16.16
N TYR A 8 68.58 -18.71 17.25
CA TYR A 8 67.16 -19.08 17.22
C TYR A 8 66.23 -17.88 17.01
N SER A 9 66.63 -16.67 17.43
CA SER A 9 65.85 -15.45 17.19
C SER A 9 65.89 -14.97 15.74
N THR A 10 66.95 -15.28 14.99
CA THR A 10 67.05 -14.97 13.55
C THR A 10 66.41 -16.03 12.66
N LEU A 11 66.30 -17.28 13.12
CA LEU A 11 65.63 -18.36 12.37
C LEU A 11 64.10 -18.25 12.46
N LEU A 12 63.58 -17.74 13.59
CA LEU A 12 62.13 -17.53 13.79
C LEU A 12 61.60 -16.27 13.07
N ALA A 13 62.48 -15.31 12.75
CA ALA A 13 62.13 -14.10 11.99
C ALA A 13 62.06 -14.36 10.47
N SER A 14 62.72 -15.40 9.96
CA SER A 14 62.70 -15.78 8.53
C SER A 14 61.50 -16.64 8.12
N ILE A 15 60.69 -17.14 9.07
CA ILE A 15 59.49 -17.94 8.78
C ILE A 15 58.22 -17.05 8.66
N PHE A 16 58.29 -15.78 9.07
CA PHE A 16 57.16 -14.83 8.95
C PHE A 16 57.04 -14.15 7.57
N LEU A 17 57.96 -14.40 6.63
CA LEU A 17 57.94 -13.77 5.29
C LEU A 17 57.41 -14.70 4.18
N LEU A 18 56.87 -15.88 4.52
CA LEU A 18 56.33 -16.86 3.55
C LEU A 18 54.83 -17.13 3.73
N GLY A 19 54.11 -16.27 4.45
CA GLY A 19 52.72 -16.48 4.87
C GLY A 19 51.69 -15.51 4.31
N CYS A 20 51.87 -15.00 3.09
CA CYS A 20 50.80 -14.38 2.30
C CYS A 20 51.01 -14.73 0.82
N SER A 21 50.82 -16.00 0.46
CA SER A 21 50.21 -16.25 -0.85
C SER A 21 48.83 -15.59 -0.78
N GLY A 22 48.54 -14.67 -1.70
CA GLY A 22 47.18 -14.16 -1.85
C GLY A 22 46.28 -15.35 -2.15
N ASP A 23 45.59 -15.84 -1.13
CA ASP A 23 44.51 -16.76 -1.33
C ASP A 23 43.43 -15.97 -2.05
N ASP A 24 43.27 -16.21 -3.37
CA ASP A 24 42.06 -15.86 -4.10
C ASP A 24 40.91 -16.51 -3.32
N LYS A 25 40.22 -15.73 -2.49
CA LYS A 25 39.08 -16.26 -1.77
C LYS A 25 38.01 -16.54 -2.83
N THR A 26 37.28 -17.64 -2.67
CA THR A 26 36.09 -17.89 -3.48
C THR A 26 35.10 -16.72 -3.40
N VAL A 27 35.11 -15.95 -2.32
CA VAL A 27 34.36 -14.69 -2.19
C VAL A 27 34.87 -13.64 -3.18
N ASP A 28 36.18 -13.49 -3.35
CA ASP A 28 36.76 -12.52 -4.28
C ASP A 28 36.43 -12.89 -5.73
N GLN A 29 36.39 -14.19 -6.07
CA GLN A 29 35.92 -14.69 -7.38
C GLN A 29 34.41 -14.52 -7.60
N VAL A 30 33.60 -14.58 -6.53
CA VAL A 30 32.15 -14.36 -6.58
C VAL A 30 31.81 -12.87 -6.68
N LEU A 31 32.66 -12.00 -6.12
CA LEU A 31 32.52 -10.55 -6.18
C LEU A 31 33.26 -9.92 -7.36
N ASP A 32 34.09 -10.69 -8.08
CA ASP A 32 34.77 -10.22 -9.29
C ASP A 32 33.75 -9.95 -10.40
N GLY A 33 33.70 -8.70 -10.85
CA GLY A 33 32.67 -8.23 -11.79
C GLY A 33 31.36 -7.75 -11.12
N VAL A 34 31.25 -7.76 -9.79
CA VAL A 34 30.13 -7.12 -9.09
C VAL A 34 30.41 -5.61 -9.02
N THR A 35 29.69 -4.84 -9.81
CA THR A 35 29.68 -3.38 -9.73
C THR A 35 28.65 -2.91 -8.71
N ASN A 36 29.01 -1.94 -7.87
CA ASN A 36 28.05 -1.26 -7.02
C ASN A 36 26.97 -0.60 -7.89
N GLY A 37 25.70 -0.89 -7.63
CA GLY A 37 24.57 -0.21 -8.27
C GLY A 37 24.32 1.18 -7.70
N ALA A 38 23.27 1.83 -8.19
CA ALA A 38 22.69 3.02 -7.57
C ALA A 38 21.18 2.85 -7.46
N ILE A 39 20.55 3.41 -6.42
CA ILE A 39 19.13 3.24 -6.14
C ILE A 39 18.42 4.57 -5.88
N LEU A 40 17.09 4.56 -6.06
CA LEU A 40 16.19 5.62 -5.63
C LEU A 40 15.29 5.07 -4.53
N ARG A 41 15.75 5.16 -3.28
CA ARG A 41 14.99 4.69 -2.13
C ARG A 41 13.78 5.57 -1.91
N THR A 42 12.59 4.98 -1.92
CA THR A 42 11.37 5.63 -1.44
C THR A 42 11.48 5.86 0.06
N ILE A 43 11.40 7.11 0.48
CA ILE A 43 11.36 7.51 1.89
C ILE A 43 9.92 7.64 2.35
N ASP A 44 9.08 8.28 1.55
CA ASP A 44 7.68 8.54 1.87
C ASP A 44 6.84 8.70 0.59
N ILE A 45 5.55 8.38 0.70
CA ILE A 45 4.55 8.59 -0.35
C ILE A 45 3.29 9.14 0.31
N ASP A 46 2.77 10.24 -0.23
CA ASP A 46 1.48 10.81 0.13
C ASP A 46 0.62 10.91 -1.13
N ASN A 47 -0.44 10.11 -1.21
CA ASN A 47 -1.35 10.08 -2.35
C ASN A 47 -2.70 10.69 -1.98
N LYS A 48 -2.96 11.88 -2.51
CA LYS A 48 -4.19 12.67 -2.32
C LYS A 48 -4.87 12.96 -3.65
N LEU A 49 -4.68 12.11 -4.65
CA LEU A 49 -5.42 12.19 -5.90
C LEU A 49 -6.86 11.72 -5.66
N ILE A 50 -7.77 12.65 -5.41
CA ILE A 50 -9.18 12.37 -5.12
C ILE A 50 -10.06 12.89 -6.26
N TYR A 51 -10.78 12.00 -6.92
CA TYR A 51 -11.69 12.32 -8.02
C TYR A 51 -13.15 12.31 -7.56
N ASN A 52 -13.92 13.29 -7.99
CA ASN A 52 -15.33 13.41 -7.66
C ASN A 52 -16.20 13.04 -8.86
N ASP A 53 -16.80 11.85 -8.83
CA ASP A 53 -17.62 11.33 -9.93
C ASP A 53 -18.91 12.15 -10.16
N ILE A 54 -19.35 12.95 -9.19
CA ILE A 54 -20.55 13.80 -9.33
C ILE A 54 -20.21 15.09 -10.09
N THR A 55 -19.08 15.72 -9.76
CA THR A 55 -18.63 16.93 -10.44
C THR A 55 -17.76 16.65 -11.66
N THR A 56 -17.40 15.38 -11.88
CA THR A 56 -16.54 14.90 -12.96
C THR A 56 -15.21 15.65 -13.00
N SER A 57 -14.57 15.79 -11.84
CA SER A 57 -13.32 16.55 -11.67
C SER A 57 -12.55 16.11 -10.44
N PHE A 58 -11.25 16.37 -10.40
CA PHE A 58 -10.48 16.25 -9.16
C PHE A 58 -10.93 17.26 -8.09
N GLU A 59 -10.83 16.88 -6.81
CA GLU A 59 -11.00 17.78 -5.68
C GLU A 59 -9.86 18.81 -5.65
N ALA A 60 -10.15 19.99 -5.09
CA ALA A 60 -9.14 21.04 -4.94
C ALA A 60 -7.93 20.53 -4.13
N ASP A 61 -6.73 20.96 -4.52
CA ASP A 61 -5.46 20.55 -3.92
C ASP A 61 -5.15 19.04 -4.01
N SER A 62 -5.83 18.29 -4.90
CA SER A 62 -5.48 16.89 -5.19
C SER A 62 -4.08 16.77 -5.78
N ASP A 63 -3.20 16.07 -5.07
CA ASP A 63 -1.81 15.90 -5.45
C ASP A 63 -1.21 14.54 -5.06
N TYR A 64 -0.04 14.27 -5.62
CA TYR A 64 0.75 13.08 -5.33
C TYR A 64 2.18 13.49 -5.02
N THR A 65 2.60 13.27 -3.78
CA THR A 65 3.94 13.60 -3.30
C THR A 65 4.76 12.34 -3.04
N LEU A 66 6.01 12.33 -3.52
CA LEU A 66 7.01 11.33 -3.15
C LEU A 66 8.25 12.00 -2.57
N ILE A 67 8.85 11.34 -1.60
CA ILE A 67 10.20 11.67 -1.12
C ILE A 67 11.12 10.52 -1.51
N ILE A 68 12.15 10.83 -2.30
CA ILE A 68 13.15 9.86 -2.76
C ILE A 68 14.54 10.22 -2.27
N GLU A 69 15.33 9.21 -1.97
CA GLU A 69 16.74 9.30 -1.55
C GLU A 69 17.60 8.56 -2.57
N GLU A 70 18.54 9.26 -3.19
CA GLU A 70 19.52 8.65 -4.09
C GLU A 70 20.62 7.99 -3.27
N GLN A 71 21.01 6.76 -3.62
CA GLN A 71 22.18 6.12 -3.04
C GLN A 71 23.05 5.47 -4.12
N ASP A 72 24.31 5.89 -4.19
CA ASP A 72 25.35 5.27 -5.01
C ASP A 72 26.64 4.98 -4.21
N ALA A 73 27.67 4.47 -4.88
CA ALA A 73 28.96 4.13 -4.28
C ALA A 73 29.79 5.35 -3.80
N SER A 74 29.40 6.55 -4.20
CA SER A 74 30.03 7.83 -3.87
C SER A 74 29.11 8.73 -3.04
N ASN A 75 28.07 8.17 -2.40
CA ASN A 75 27.09 8.90 -1.60
C ASN A 75 26.34 10.02 -2.37
N GLY A 76 26.02 9.77 -3.63
CA GLY A 76 25.24 10.66 -4.49
C GLY A 76 26.05 11.59 -5.37
N ASP A 77 27.37 11.59 -5.23
CA ASP A 77 28.26 12.36 -6.11
C ASP A 77 28.21 11.85 -7.57
N LEU A 78 27.66 10.65 -7.84
CA LEU A 78 27.49 10.16 -9.21
C LEU A 78 26.14 10.55 -9.82
N LEU A 79 25.19 11.12 -9.06
CA LEU A 79 23.89 11.54 -9.59
C LEU A 79 24.07 12.54 -10.75
N SER A 80 23.60 12.15 -11.94
CA SER A 80 23.50 13.06 -13.09
C SER A 80 22.10 13.64 -13.17
N GLU A 81 21.11 12.77 -13.37
CA GLU A 81 19.71 13.16 -13.50
C GLU A 81 18.78 12.00 -13.14
N VAL A 82 17.54 12.34 -12.79
CA VAL A 82 16.43 11.40 -12.68
C VAL A 82 15.36 11.82 -13.68
N GLU A 83 15.10 10.98 -14.68
CA GLU A 83 13.99 11.17 -15.60
C GLU A 83 12.75 10.50 -15.05
N ILE A 84 11.63 11.24 -15.05
CA ILE A 84 10.33 10.77 -14.58
C ILE A 84 9.40 10.73 -15.78
N TYR A 85 8.90 9.53 -16.05
CA TYR A 85 7.95 9.25 -17.09
C TYR A 85 6.56 9.03 -16.47
N ALA A 86 5.52 9.46 -17.16
CA ALA A 86 4.14 9.31 -16.72
C ALA A 86 3.23 8.82 -17.86
N ARG A 87 2.17 8.11 -17.48
CA ARG A 87 1.00 7.82 -18.33
C ARG A 87 -0.25 7.64 -17.47
N PHE A 88 -1.41 7.83 -18.07
CA PHE A 88 -2.66 7.39 -17.50
C PHE A 88 -2.91 5.92 -17.82
N VAL A 89 -3.46 5.17 -16.87
CA VAL A 89 -3.86 3.77 -17.05
C VAL A 89 -5.30 3.62 -16.58
N GLU A 90 -6.16 3.25 -17.53
CA GLU A 90 -7.56 2.95 -17.25
C GLU A 90 -7.68 1.54 -16.64
N ASN A 91 -8.14 1.47 -15.40
CA ASN A 91 -8.44 0.21 -14.71
C ASN A 91 -9.96 -0.03 -14.62
N THR A 92 -10.79 0.98 -14.86
CA THR A 92 -12.25 0.93 -14.73
C THR A 92 -12.98 0.84 -16.07
N ARG A 93 -12.37 0.19 -17.05
CA ARG A 93 -12.92 0.05 -18.40
C ARG A 93 -14.33 -0.54 -18.38
N ILE A 94 -15.22 0.04 -19.19
CA ILE A 94 -16.63 -0.36 -19.31
C ILE A 94 -16.96 -0.83 -20.73
N ASP A 95 -18.07 -1.56 -20.88
CA ASP A 95 -18.61 -1.90 -22.20
C ASP A 95 -19.12 -0.63 -22.89
N THR A 96 -18.39 -0.21 -23.93
CA THR A 96 -18.68 1.00 -24.72
C THR A 96 -19.35 0.66 -26.06
N ASN A 97 -19.38 -0.61 -26.43
CA ASN A 97 -19.88 -1.08 -27.72
C ASN A 97 -21.26 -1.78 -27.63
N GLY A 98 -21.71 -2.10 -26.42
CA GLY A 98 -23.02 -2.64 -26.08
C GLY A 98 -23.17 -4.15 -26.27
N ASP A 99 -22.08 -4.91 -26.34
CA ASP A 99 -22.08 -6.37 -26.50
C ASP A 99 -22.11 -7.15 -25.16
N LEU A 100 -22.12 -6.43 -24.03
CA LEU A 100 -22.12 -6.93 -22.66
C LEU A 100 -20.81 -7.66 -22.28
N VAL A 101 -19.72 -7.39 -22.98
CA VAL A 101 -18.38 -7.94 -22.72
C VAL A 101 -17.40 -6.77 -22.65
N VAL A 102 -16.66 -6.65 -21.54
CA VAL A 102 -15.55 -5.69 -21.45
C VAL A 102 -14.30 -6.34 -22.06
N ASP A 103 -13.90 -5.90 -23.25
CA ASP A 103 -12.75 -6.43 -23.97
C ASP A 103 -11.99 -5.37 -24.78
N GLU A 104 -11.01 -5.81 -25.60
CA GLU A 104 -10.14 -4.96 -26.43
C GLU A 104 -10.87 -4.13 -27.49
N ASN A 105 -12.16 -4.40 -27.76
CA ASN A 105 -12.98 -3.63 -28.68
C ASN A 105 -13.66 -2.42 -28.03
N ASP A 106 -13.61 -2.31 -26.70
CA ASP A 106 -14.03 -1.10 -25.99
C ASP A 106 -13.02 0.04 -26.10
N ASP A 107 -13.45 1.26 -25.82
CA ASP A 107 -12.52 2.39 -25.71
C ASP A 107 -11.49 2.12 -24.58
N ASP A 108 -10.22 2.45 -24.85
CA ASP A 108 -9.14 2.48 -23.85
C ASP A 108 -8.69 3.92 -23.67
N LEU A 109 -8.84 4.45 -22.46
CA LEU A 109 -8.40 5.79 -22.12
C LEU A 109 -6.92 5.83 -21.71
N SER A 110 -6.26 4.68 -21.58
CA SER A 110 -4.84 4.61 -21.24
C SER A 110 -4.00 5.37 -22.25
N THR A 111 -3.02 6.13 -21.76
CA THR A 111 -2.16 6.95 -22.60
C THR A 111 -0.80 6.30 -22.80
N GLU A 112 -0.09 6.73 -23.85
CA GLU A 112 1.31 6.39 -24.02
C GLU A 112 2.18 7.02 -22.92
N GLU A 113 3.29 6.37 -22.62
CA GLU A 113 4.26 6.88 -21.65
C GLU A 113 5.08 8.03 -22.25
N GLY A 114 5.23 9.11 -21.49
CA GLY A 114 6.05 10.26 -21.87
C GLY A 114 6.89 10.79 -20.71
N LEU A 115 7.95 11.55 -21.02
CA LEU A 115 8.80 12.23 -20.04
C LEU A 115 8.08 13.48 -19.49
N ILE A 116 7.65 13.43 -18.22
CA ILE A 116 6.96 14.55 -17.55
C ILE A 116 7.95 15.51 -16.88
N ARG A 117 9.04 14.98 -16.33
CA ARG A 117 10.00 15.78 -15.55
C ARG A 117 11.40 15.19 -15.62
N THR A 118 12.41 16.04 -15.56
CA THR A 118 13.81 15.66 -15.36
C THR A 118 14.34 16.41 -14.15
N LEU A 119 14.77 15.68 -13.13
CA LEU A 119 15.46 16.23 -11.97
C LEU A 119 16.95 16.14 -12.19
N THR A 120 17.67 17.17 -11.80
CA THR A 120 19.13 17.27 -11.82
C THR A 120 19.65 17.27 -10.38
N ALA A 121 20.97 17.16 -10.20
CA ALA A 121 21.57 17.22 -8.87
C ALA A 121 21.19 18.48 -8.05
N SER A 122 20.81 19.60 -8.68
CA SER A 122 20.36 20.81 -7.96
C SER A 122 18.94 20.73 -7.41
N ASP A 123 18.16 19.74 -7.82
CA ASP A 123 16.80 19.49 -7.30
C ASP A 123 16.82 18.63 -6.02
N PHE A 124 18.02 18.23 -5.57
CA PHE A 124 18.22 17.41 -4.38
C PHE A 124 18.93 18.20 -3.28
N GLU A 125 18.54 17.95 -2.04
CA GLU A 125 19.16 18.50 -0.84
C GLU A 125 19.85 17.39 -0.03
N PRO A 126 20.89 17.70 0.77
CA PRO A 126 21.51 16.69 1.63
C PRO A 126 20.54 16.14 2.68
N GLY A 127 20.37 14.83 2.73
CA GLY A 127 19.60 14.12 3.75
C GLY A 127 20.39 13.82 5.03
N ASP A 128 19.69 13.34 6.07
CA ASP A 128 20.28 13.01 7.38
C ASP A 128 21.37 11.92 7.31
N ARG A 129 21.32 11.09 6.27
CA ARG A 129 22.30 10.02 6.00
C ARG A 129 23.51 10.51 5.19
N GLY A 130 23.54 11.79 4.83
CA GLY A 130 24.60 12.38 3.99
C GLY A 130 24.49 12.03 2.51
N VAL A 131 23.31 11.59 2.06
CA VAL A 131 22.99 11.30 0.65
C VAL A 131 21.87 12.21 0.14
N PRO A 132 21.73 12.43 -1.17
CA PRO A 132 20.77 13.39 -1.72
C PRO A 132 19.31 12.94 -1.58
N ILE A 133 18.42 13.86 -1.19
CA ILE A 133 16.97 13.67 -1.07
C ILE A 133 16.23 14.70 -1.92
N SER A 134 15.17 14.28 -2.61
CA SER A 134 14.26 15.16 -3.34
C SER A 134 12.81 14.89 -2.94
N THR A 135 12.03 15.96 -2.76
CA THR A 135 10.57 15.91 -2.64
C THR A 135 9.95 16.28 -3.98
N ILE A 136 9.12 15.41 -4.53
CA ILE A 136 8.52 15.55 -5.85
C ILE A 136 7.01 15.59 -5.65
N ASN A 137 6.38 16.70 -6.03
CA ASN A 137 4.93 16.81 -6.06
C ASN A 137 4.41 16.87 -7.50
N PHE A 138 3.30 16.17 -7.76
CA PHE A 138 2.52 16.24 -8.99
C PHE A 138 1.09 16.61 -8.63
N THR A 139 0.58 17.72 -9.16
CA THR A 139 -0.85 18.02 -9.02
C THR A 139 -1.66 17.17 -9.99
N ALA A 140 -2.93 16.91 -9.66
CA ALA A 140 -3.83 16.25 -10.59
C ALA A 140 -3.93 16.99 -11.94
N GLU A 141 -3.97 18.34 -11.91
CA GLU A 141 -3.98 19.18 -13.12
C GLU A 141 -2.75 18.96 -14.00
N GLU A 142 -1.55 18.85 -13.40
CA GLU A 142 -0.32 18.58 -14.14
C GLU A 142 -0.37 17.21 -14.83
N LEU A 143 -0.81 16.18 -14.10
CA LEU A 143 -0.89 14.81 -14.63
C LEU A 143 -1.93 14.69 -15.74
N VAL A 144 -3.12 15.27 -15.56
CA VAL A 144 -4.17 15.31 -16.59
C VAL A 144 -3.67 16.06 -17.82
N SER A 145 -3.11 17.26 -17.65
CA SER A 145 -2.61 18.06 -18.77
C SER A 145 -1.45 17.38 -19.51
N PHE A 146 -0.59 16.65 -18.80
CA PHE A 146 0.55 15.97 -19.40
C PHE A 146 0.13 14.73 -20.20
N THR A 147 -0.70 13.88 -19.59
CA THR A 147 -1.15 12.63 -20.22
C THR A 147 -2.15 12.88 -21.35
N GLY A 148 -2.90 13.99 -21.27
CA GLY A 148 -3.93 14.34 -22.26
C GLY A 148 -5.19 13.50 -22.14
N VAL A 149 -5.36 12.77 -21.03
CA VAL A 149 -6.60 12.05 -20.72
C VAL A 149 -7.76 13.03 -20.61
N ASP A 150 -8.93 12.62 -21.09
CA ASP A 150 -10.17 13.39 -20.91
C ASP A 150 -10.62 13.26 -19.45
N GLU A 151 -10.40 14.31 -18.64
CA GLU A 151 -10.72 14.32 -17.22
C GLU A 151 -12.18 13.94 -16.94
N SER A 152 -13.11 14.28 -17.84
CA SER A 152 -14.54 13.98 -17.66
C SER A 152 -14.88 12.48 -17.76
N LYS A 153 -13.91 11.66 -18.16
CA LYS A 153 -14.04 10.20 -18.31
C LYS A 153 -13.21 9.41 -17.30
N ILE A 154 -12.38 10.08 -16.49
CA ILE A 154 -11.66 9.43 -15.40
C ILE A 154 -12.67 8.89 -14.39
N GLN A 155 -12.39 7.73 -13.83
CA GLN A 155 -13.09 7.22 -12.66
C GLN A 155 -12.07 6.94 -11.56
N GLY A 156 -12.49 6.98 -10.30
CA GLY A 156 -11.59 6.50 -9.25
C GLY A 156 -11.31 5.00 -9.40
N LYS A 157 -10.15 4.57 -8.92
CA LYS A 157 -9.42 3.32 -9.23
C LYS A 157 -8.61 3.31 -10.53
N ASP A 158 -8.76 4.29 -11.41
CA ASP A 158 -7.77 4.52 -12.46
C ASP A 158 -6.42 4.97 -11.86
N ASP A 159 -5.33 4.84 -12.62
CA ASP A 159 -4.00 5.24 -12.16
C ASP A 159 -3.39 6.33 -13.03
N PHE A 160 -2.56 7.17 -12.41
CA PHE A 160 -1.36 7.65 -13.09
C PHE A 160 -0.19 6.71 -12.75
N ALA A 161 0.46 6.19 -13.79
CA ALA A 161 1.62 5.33 -13.64
C ALA A 161 2.88 6.16 -13.86
N LEU A 162 3.78 6.17 -12.88
CA LEU A 162 5.06 6.85 -12.94
C LEU A 162 6.21 5.83 -13.07
N ARG A 163 7.20 6.14 -13.89
CA ARG A 163 8.43 5.36 -14.04
C ARG A 163 9.65 6.26 -13.98
N PHE A 164 10.63 5.86 -13.18
CA PHE A 164 11.82 6.63 -12.89
C PHE A 164 13.03 5.98 -13.58
N VAL A 165 13.90 6.80 -14.15
CA VAL A 165 15.21 6.38 -14.67
C VAL A 165 16.27 7.22 -13.97
N LEU A 166 17.05 6.57 -13.09
CA LEU A 166 18.22 7.16 -12.47
C LEU A 166 19.38 7.09 -13.46
N LYS A 167 20.03 8.21 -13.76
CA LYS A 167 21.24 8.25 -14.57
C LYS A 167 22.41 8.79 -13.76
N LEU A 168 23.56 8.15 -13.94
CA LEU A 168 24.80 8.53 -13.30
C LEU A 168 25.75 9.25 -14.27
N THR A 169 26.65 10.06 -13.71
CA THR A 169 27.66 10.83 -14.46
C THR A 169 28.66 9.94 -15.20
N ASP A 170 28.77 8.66 -14.80
CA ASP A 170 29.60 7.65 -15.48
C ASP A 170 28.89 6.95 -16.65
N GLY A 171 27.65 7.35 -16.96
CA GLY A 171 26.86 6.87 -18.10
C GLY A 171 25.98 5.65 -17.82
N ARG A 172 26.00 5.11 -16.60
CA ARG A 172 25.07 4.04 -16.19
C ARG A 172 23.66 4.60 -15.97
N SER A 173 22.66 3.76 -16.18
CA SER A 173 21.25 4.06 -15.90
C SER A 173 20.56 2.91 -15.19
N PHE A 174 19.63 3.21 -14.29
CA PHE A 174 18.87 2.23 -13.53
C PHE A 174 17.38 2.57 -13.57
N SER A 175 16.54 1.58 -13.88
CA SER A 175 15.08 1.67 -13.84
C SER A 175 14.48 0.33 -13.36
N VAL A 176 13.20 0.10 -13.67
CA VAL A 176 12.42 -1.06 -13.19
C VAL A 176 13.10 -2.39 -13.53
N ASP A 177 13.64 -2.53 -14.74
CA ASP A 177 14.28 -3.77 -15.21
C ASP A 177 15.62 -4.08 -14.52
N ASP A 178 16.22 -3.09 -13.85
CA ASP A 178 17.48 -3.25 -13.12
C ASP A 178 17.26 -3.61 -11.65
N ALA A 179 16.03 -3.52 -11.15
CA ALA A 179 15.69 -3.78 -9.76
C ALA A 179 15.36 -5.26 -9.53
N SER A 180 16.24 -5.97 -8.82
CA SER A 180 15.86 -7.27 -8.23
C SER A 180 14.78 -7.11 -7.17
N GLY A 181 14.03 -8.18 -6.84
CA GLY A 181 12.99 -8.13 -5.80
C GLY A 181 13.45 -7.59 -4.43
N ASN A 182 14.73 -7.79 -4.07
CA ASN A 182 15.31 -7.22 -2.86
C ASN A 182 15.54 -5.71 -2.96
N VAL A 183 15.82 -5.20 -4.17
CA VAL A 183 16.01 -3.76 -4.43
C VAL A 183 14.65 -3.06 -4.52
N SER A 184 13.71 -3.63 -5.26
CA SER A 184 12.39 -3.02 -5.46
C SER A 184 11.49 -3.07 -4.23
N GLY A 185 11.39 -4.23 -3.57
CA GLY A 185 10.46 -4.46 -2.45
C GLY A 185 11.11 -4.75 -1.10
N GLY A 186 12.44 -4.78 -1.02
CA GLY A 186 13.13 -5.00 0.26
C GLY A 186 13.02 -3.77 1.16
N SER A 187 12.75 -3.99 2.45
CA SER A 187 12.54 -2.93 3.44
C SER A 187 13.71 -1.94 3.59
N TYR A 188 14.92 -2.35 3.22
CA TYR A 188 16.09 -1.48 3.24
C TYR A 188 16.22 -0.60 2.00
N PHE A 189 16.13 -1.19 0.80
CA PHE A 189 16.35 -0.46 -0.46
C PHE A 189 15.10 0.27 -0.94
N SER A 190 13.93 -0.37 -0.86
CA SER A 190 12.63 0.22 -1.22
C SER A 190 12.68 1.08 -2.49
N SER A 191 13.28 0.57 -3.56
CA SER A 191 13.56 1.32 -4.80
C SER A 191 12.88 0.66 -5.99
N PRO A 192 11.55 0.78 -6.12
CA PRO A 192 10.80 0.12 -7.20
C PRO A 192 11.02 0.77 -8.58
N TYR A 193 11.51 2.02 -8.63
CA TYR A 193 11.58 2.86 -9.85
C TYR A 193 10.25 3.03 -10.59
N THR A 194 9.13 2.60 -10.01
CA THR A 194 7.81 2.78 -10.57
C THR A 194 6.78 2.89 -9.47
N TYR A 195 5.76 3.70 -9.71
CA TYR A 195 4.69 3.98 -8.78
C TYR A 195 3.35 3.94 -9.52
N ARG A 196 2.40 3.19 -8.96
CA ARG A 196 1.00 3.19 -9.36
C ARG A 196 0.26 4.14 -8.44
N THR A 197 -0.16 5.30 -8.95
CA THR A 197 -0.85 6.31 -8.14
C THR A 197 -2.34 6.17 -8.41
N THR A 198 -2.96 5.22 -7.71
CA THR A 198 -4.39 4.95 -7.84
C THR A 198 -5.18 6.16 -7.34
N ILE A 199 -6.12 6.60 -8.18
CA ILE A 199 -6.99 7.73 -7.92
C ILE A 199 -8.08 7.28 -6.93
N GLY A 200 -8.19 7.94 -5.79
CA GLY A 200 -9.28 7.74 -4.83
C GLY A 200 -10.57 8.44 -5.28
N CYS A 201 -11.69 8.13 -4.63
CA CYS A 201 -12.98 8.77 -4.91
C CYS A 201 -13.40 9.68 -3.78
N ALA A 202 -13.94 10.85 -4.12
CA ALA A 202 -14.57 11.73 -3.17
C ALA A 202 -15.82 11.07 -2.59
N ILE A 203 -15.94 11.08 -1.27
CA ILE A 203 -17.22 10.83 -0.62
C ILE A 203 -18.03 12.14 -0.64
N THR A 204 -19.16 12.15 -1.32
CA THR A 204 -19.97 13.37 -1.52
C THR A 204 -21.11 13.51 -0.51
N GLU A 205 -21.41 12.43 0.22
CA GLU A 205 -22.30 12.40 1.37
C GLU A 205 -21.64 11.58 2.48
N SER A 206 -21.62 12.09 3.72
CA SER A 206 -21.09 11.34 4.86
C SER A 206 -21.92 10.07 5.12
N LEU A 207 -21.22 8.94 5.29
CA LEU A 207 -21.76 7.68 5.79
C LEU A 207 -21.68 7.60 7.31
N ALA A 208 -21.47 8.70 8.03
CA ALA A 208 -21.57 8.68 9.48
C ALA A 208 -23.04 8.51 9.91
N GLY A 209 -23.24 7.76 10.99
CA GLY A 209 -24.57 7.48 11.50
C GLY A 209 -24.60 6.31 12.46
N THR A 210 -25.75 6.13 13.11
CA THR A 210 -26.04 4.90 13.85
C THR A 210 -27.00 4.05 13.03
N TYR A 211 -26.63 2.79 12.85
CA TYR A 211 -27.32 1.80 12.05
C TYR A 211 -27.78 0.67 12.95
N THR A 212 -29.00 0.20 12.74
CA THR A 212 -29.39 -1.10 13.29
C THR A 212 -28.84 -2.18 12.38
N TYR A 213 -28.22 -3.20 12.93
CA TYR A 213 -27.79 -4.36 12.16
C TYR A 213 -28.63 -5.60 12.47
N GLN A 214 -28.76 -6.47 11.47
CA GLN A 214 -29.26 -7.83 11.62
C GLN A 214 -28.33 -8.81 10.91
N ILE A 215 -27.60 -9.64 11.66
CA ILE A 215 -26.87 -10.76 11.09
C ILE A 215 -27.88 -11.84 10.71
N THR A 216 -27.97 -12.19 9.43
CA THR A 216 -28.90 -13.19 8.90
C THR A 216 -28.26 -14.58 8.72
N SER A 217 -26.94 -14.62 8.64
CA SER A 217 -26.13 -15.85 8.58
C SER A 217 -24.83 -15.63 9.31
N LEU A 218 -24.39 -16.61 10.10
CA LEU A 218 -23.12 -16.58 10.80
C LEU A 218 -22.53 -17.99 10.86
N VAL A 219 -21.30 -18.13 10.36
CA VAL A 219 -20.58 -19.38 10.23
C VAL A 219 -19.26 -19.25 10.96
N SER A 220 -19.05 -20.14 11.92
CA SER A 220 -17.82 -20.23 12.69
C SER A 220 -16.62 -20.66 11.85
N ALA A 221 -15.45 -20.13 12.20
CA ALA A 221 -14.17 -20.55 11.67
C ALA A 221 -13.96 -22.07 11.82
N PRO A 222 -13.38 -22.75 10.79
CA PRO A 222 -12.98 -24.14 10.93
C PRO A 222 -11.95 -24.30 12.06
N GLY A 223 -12.20 -25.20 13.01
CA GLY A 223 -11.29 -25.45 14.14
C GLY A 223 -11.87 -25.17 15.52
N GLY A 224 -13.05 -24.55 15.59
CA GLY A 224 -13.94 -24.64 16.76
C GLY A 224 -13.65 -23.72 17.94
N THR A 225 -12.88 -22.65 17.76
CA THR A 225 -12.70 -21.63 18.82
C THR A 225 -13.94 -20.75 19.00
N SER A 226 -14.72 -20.54 17.94
CA SER A 226 -15.99 -19.81 17.97
C SER A 226 -17.20 -20.77 17.98
N ASN A 227 -18.25 -20.40 18.70
CA ASN A 227 -19.53 -21.10 18.72
C ASN A 227 -20.67 -20.11 18.53
N CYS A 228 -21.04 -19.90 17.27
CA CYS A 228 -22.07 -18.92 16.92
C CYS A 228 -23.49 -19.43 17.12
N PRO A 229 -24.42 -18.59 17.61
CA PRO A 229 -25.83 -18.96 17.73
C PRO A 229 -26.50 -19.07 16.36
N ALA A 230 -27.54 -19.90 16.27
CA ALA A 230 -28.27 -20.16 15.03
C ALA A 230 -29.30 -19.08 14.64
N GLY A 231 -29.53 -18.07 15.49
CA GLY A 231 -30.55 -17.04 15.31
C GLY A 231 -29.97 -15.73 14.79
N PRO A 232 -30.81 -14.84 14.26
CA PRO A 232 -30.32 -13.54 13.83
C PRO A 232 -29.84 -12.74 15.04
N LEU A 233 -28.62 -12.20 14.93
CA LEU A 233 -28.08 -11.28 15.92
C LEU A 233 -28.48 -9.87 15.51
N THR A 234 -28.93 -9.08 16.47
CA THR A 234 -29.34 -7.70 16.23
C THR A 234 -28.69 -6.78 17.23
N GLY A 235 -28.32 -5.60 16.78
CA GLY A 235 -27.77 -4.55 17.62
C GLY A 235 -27.65 -3.26 16.85
N GLU A 236 -26.81 -2.36 17.36
CA GLU A 236 -26.49 -1.10 16.72
C GLU A 236 -24.99 -1.01 16.47
N VAL A 237 -24.63 -0.36 15.37
CA VAL A 237 -23.25 0.05 15.09
C VAL A 237 -23.27 1.53 14.73
N THR A 238 -22.30 2.27 15.24
CA THR A 238 -22.14 3.69 14.97
C THR A 238 -20.89 3.91 14.15
N TRP A 239 -21.03 4.63 13.04
CA TRP A 239 -19.93 5.16 12.25
C TRP A 239 -19.81 6.66 12.51
N GLU A 240 -18.61 7.15 12.81
CA GLU A 240 -18.32 8.57 13.02
C GLU A 240 -17.28 9.07 12.03
N ASP A 241 -17.49 10.26 11.46
CA ASP A 241 -16.54 10.90 10.56
C ASP A 241 -15.17 11.04 11.24
N THR A 242 -14.10 10.77 10.48
CA THR A 242 -12.73 11.10 10.87
C THR A 242 -12.30 12.44 10.26
N ASN A 243 -11.02 12.80 10.43
CA ASN A 243 -10.45 13.94 9.72
C ASN A 243 -10.17 13.65 8.23
N THR A 244 -10.29 12.38 7.82
CA THR A 244 -10.08 11.93 6.44
C THR A 244 -11.44 11.68 5.79
N PRO A 245 -11.83 12.43 4.75
CA PRO A 245 -13.09 12.17 4.04
C PRO A 245 -13.15 10.73 3.51
N GLY A 246 -14.27 10.05 3.78
CA GLY A 246 -14.51 8.67 3.34
C GLY A 246 -14.01 7.62 4.31
N GLU A 247 -13.33 8.02 5.38
CA GLU A 247 -12.92 7.17 6.48
C GLU A 247 -13.80 7.44 7.70
N TYR A 248 -14.34 6.36 8.28
CA TYR A 248 -15.23 6.40 9.42
C TYR A 248 -14.70 5.52 10.54
N SER A 249 -14.61 6.03 11.76
CA SER A 249 -14.43 5.16 12.92
C SER A 249 -15.71 4.37 13.16
N THR A 250 -15.61 3.10 13.51
CA THR A 250 -16.77 2.26 13.80
C THR A 250 -16.78 1.82 15.25
N SER A 251 -17.95 1.74 15.88
CA SER A 251 -18.09 1.21 17.24
C SER A 251 -17.84 -0.29 17.31
N ASP A 252 -18.04 -1.00 16.19
CA ASP A 252 -17.87 -2.45 16.09
C ASP A 252 -17.71 -2.87 14.62
N ILE A 253 -16.56 -3.44 14.28
CA ILE A 253 -16.25 -3.94 12.93
C ILE A 253 -16.72 -5.39 12.70
N SER A 254 -17.33 -6.00 13.73
CA SER A 254 -17.76 -7.40 13.73
C SER A 254 -19.28 -7.58 13.84
N PHE A 255 -20.02 -6.47 14.00
CA PHE A 255 -21.48 -6.46 14.17
C PHE A 255 -21.98 -7.39 15.29
N GLY A 256 -21.33 -7.35 16.46
CA GLY A 256 -21.67 -8.12 17.66
C GLY A 256 -21.22 -9.58 17.61
N GLN A 257 -20.45 -9.98 16.58
CA GLN A 257 -20.00 -11.36 16.45
C GLN A 257 -19.15 -11.81 17.64
N PHE A 258 -18.26 -10.95 18.16
CA PHE A 258 -17.42 -11.31 19.31
C PHE A 258 -18.26 -11.59 20.56
N ASP A 259 -19.25 -10.75 20.85
CA ASP A 259 -20.15 -10.94 21.99
C ASP A 259 -21.01 -12.20 21.86
N ALA A 260 -21.34 -12.62 20.64
CA ALA A 260 -22.24 -13.73 20.41
C ALA A 260 -21.55 -15.08 20.19
N CYS A 261 -20.43 -15.10 19.47
CA CYS A 261 -19.74 -16.33 19.07
C CYS A 261 -18.57 -16.71 19.97
N TYR A 262 -18.01 -15.76 20.71
CA TYR A 262 -16.81 -15.95 21.51
C TYR A 262 -17.09 -15.80 23.02
N VAL A 263 -18.32 -16.14 23.43
CA VAL A 263 -18.74 -16.13 24.84
C VAL A 263 -17.80 -17.00 25.67
N ASP A 264 -17.23 -16.39 26.73
CA ASP A 264 -16.28 -17.02 27.64
C ASP A 264 -14.98 -17.53 26.99
N VAL A 265 -14.67 -17.14 25.75
CA VAL A 265 -13.43 -17.53 25.07
C VAL A 265 -12.28 -16.57 25.38
N PHE A 266 -12.56 -15.27 25.38
CA PHE A 266 -11.56 -14.22 25.58
C PHE A 266 -11.76 -13.50 26.92
N SER A 267 -10.66 -13.29 27.63
CA SER A 267 -10.59 -12.52 28.87
C SER A 267 -10.46 -11.01 28.62
N ALA A 268 -9.93 -10.64 27.45
CA ALA A 268 -9.83 -9.27 26.96
C ALA A 268 -10.10 -9.23 25.46
N ILE A 269 -10.80 -8.18 25.02
CA ILE A 269 -11.08 -7.85 23.62
C ILE A 269 -10.83 -6.36 23.48
N THR A 270 -9.92 -5.99 22.59
CA THR A 270 -9.55 -4.61 22.29
C THR A 270 -9.75 -4.36 20.81
N PHE A 271 -10.44 -3.28 20.48
CA PHE A 271 -10.58 -2.83 19.10
C PHE A 271 -9.52 -1.76 18.85
N ASP A 272 -8.53 -2.07 18.02
CA ASP A 272 -7.43 -1.18 17.70
C ASP A 272 -7.60 -0.59 16.29
N HIS A 273 -7.68 0.74 16.21
CA HIS A 273 -7.83 1.51 14.98
C HIS A 273 -8.88 0.95 14.00
N ILE A 274 -10.06 0.58 14.50
CA ILE A 274 -11.13 0.04 13.65
C ILE A 274 -11.78 1.14 12.82
N LEU A 275 -11.65 1.01 11.50
CA LEU A 275 -12.15 1.98 10.53
C LEU A 275 -12.97 1.28 9.45
N VAL A 276 -13.88 2.03 8.86
CA VAL A 276 -14.57 1.68 7.62
C VAL A 276 -14.23 2.75 6.60
N THR A 277 -13.60 2.36 5.50
CA THR A 277 -13.12 3.28 4.46
C THR A 277 -13.87 3.04 3.17
N TRP A 278 -14.33 4.10 2.51
CA TRP A 278 -14.85 4.04 1.16
C TRP A 278 -13.71 3.98 0.14
N ASP A 279 -13.69 2.95 -0.72
CA ASP A 279 -12.58 2.73 -1.64
C ASP A 279 -12.91 2.99 -3.11
N CYS A 280 -14.04 3.67 -3.41
CA CYS A 280 -14.69 3.80 -4.73
C CYS A 280 -15.65 2.68 -5.12
N THR A 281 -15.43 1.46 -4.65
CA THR A 281 -16.19 0.28 -5.09
C THR A 281 -16.88 -0.44 -3.94
N ASN A 282 -16.34 -0.32 -2.74
CA ASN A 282 -16.78 -1.07 -1.59
C ASN A 282 -16.43 -0.30 -0.31
N LEU A 283 -17.00 -0.77 0.80
CA LEU A 283 -16.52 -0.41 2.12
C LEU A 283 -15.43 -1.39 2.52
N VAL A 284 -14.28 -0.87 2.91
CA VAL A 284 -13.13 -1.64 3.39
C VAL A 284 -13.11 -1.55 4.91
N ALA A 285 -13.07 -2.71 5.55
CA ALA A 285 -12.86 -2.84 6.98
C ALA A 285 -11.37 -2.78 7.28
N GLU A 286 -10.93 -1.82 8.08
CA GLU A 286 -9.53 -1.64 8.49
C GLU A 286 -9.38 -1.70 10.00
N GLY A 287 -8.16 -1.98 10.46
CA GLY A 287 -7.86 -2.18 11.87
C GLY A 287 -7.91 -3.64 12.30
N LYS A 288 -7.78 -3.85 13.62
CA LYS A 288 -7.70 -5.17 14.22
C LYS A 288 -8.53 -5.27 15.49
N ILE A 289 -9.03 -6.47 15.74
CA ILE A 289 -9.50 -6.87 17.06
C ILE A 289 -8.42 -7.73 17.68
N GLU A 290 -7.87 -7.26 18.79
CA GLU A 290 -6.89 -7.96 19.60
C GLU A 290 -7.60 -8.66 20.76
N THR A 291 -7.21 -9.90 21.03
CA THR A 291 -7.87 -10.74 22.04
C THR A 291 -6.87 -11.50 22.89
N VAL A 292 -7.28 -11.86 24.11
CA VAL A 292 -6.50 -12.72 25.01
C VAL A 292 -7.38 -13.90 25.44
N GLU A 293 -7.00 -15.12 25.06
CA GLU A 293 -7.72 -16.35 25.46
C GLU A 293 -7.73 -16.54 26.98
N VAL A 294 -8.88 -16.94 27.54
CA VAL A 294 -9.06 -17.14 29.00
C VAL A 294 -8.14 -18.22 29.56
N ASP A 295 -7.97 -19.34 28.85
CA ASP A 295 -7.33 -20.54 29.39
C ASP A 295 -5.81 -20.59 29.15
N THR A 296 -5.32 -19.89 28.14
CA THR A 296 -3.95 -20.02 27.63
C THR A 296 -3.13 -18.73 27.72
N ASP A 297 -3.78 -17.59 28.02
CA ASP A 297 -3.21 -16.24 27.88
C ASP A 297 -2.68 -15.97 26.46
N LYS A 298 -3.15 -16.72 25.45
CA LYS A 298 -2.71 -16.56 24.07
C LYS A 298 -3.33 -15.30 23.47
N GLU A 299 -2.47 -14.47 22.90
CA GLU A 299 -2.86 -13.29 22.14
C GLU A 299 -3.17 -13.66 20.69
N ASP A 300 -4.31 -13.17 20.19
CA ASP A 300 -4.72 -13.33 18.80
C ASP A 300 -5.24 -12.00 18.23
N GLU A 301 -4.98 -11.81 16.94
CA GLU A 301 -5.47 -10.69 16.15
C GLU A 301 -6.46 -11.16 15.09
N PHE A 302 -7.47 -10.32 14.83
CA PHE A 302 -8.48 -10.52 13.80
C PHE A 302 -8.60 -9.27 12.93
N SER A 303 -8.37 -9.40 11.63
CA SER A 303 -8.81 -8.42 10.63
C SER A 303 -10.10 -8.85 9.96
N TYR A 304 -10.87 -7.89 9.45
CA TYR A 304 -12.14 -8.11 8.76
C TYR A 304 -12.06 -7.70 7.30
N VAL A 305 -12.89 -8.32 6.47
CA VAL A 305 -13.14 -7.93 5.08
C VAL A 305 -14.64 -7.84 4.89
N TYR A 306 -15.08 -6.81 4.18
CA TYR A 306 -16.48 -6.57 3.82
C TYR A 306 -16.70 -6.69 2.32
N THR A 307 -17.92 -7.07 1.95
CA THR A 307 -18.40 -6.98 0.57
C THR A 307 -19.86 -6.57 0.56
N ILE A 308 -20.15 -5.39 0.03
CA ILE A 308 -21.53 -4.96 -0.21
C ILE A 308 -22.09 -5.81 -1.36
N THR A 309 -23.15 -6.56 -1.08
CA THR A 309 -23.80 -7.43 -2.07
C THR A 309 -25.12 -6.88 -2.58
N ALA A 310 -25.77 -6.00 -1.81
CA ALA A 310 -27.01 -5.36 -2.22
C ALA A 310 -27.29 -4.10 -1.41
N THR A 311 -28.02 -3.17 -2.01
CA THR A 311 -28.64 -2.04 -1.31
C THR A 311 -30.09 -1.89 -1.76
N SER A 312 -31.02 -1.69 -0.83
CA SER A 312 -32.42 -1.47 -1.16
C SER A 312 -33.04 -0.49 -0.17
N GLY A 313 -33.35 0.72 -0.64
CA GLY A 313 -33.83 1.80 0.22
C GLY A 313 -32.84 2.07 1.36
N SER A 314 -33.29 1.89 2.60
CA SER A 314 -32.49 2.09 3.81
C SER A 314 -31.58 0.91 4.19
N ASP A 315 -31.69 -0.22 3.50
CA ASP A 315 -31.01 -1.45 3.87
C ASP A 315 -29.79 -1.69 2.95
N MET A 316 -28.66 -2.04 3.56
CA MET A 316 -27.45 -2.49 2.89
C MET A 316 -27.11 -3.89 3.38
N THR A 317 -26.91 -4.83 2.46
CA THR A 317 -26.44 -6.17 2.78
C THR A 317 -24.93 -6.23 2.59
N ILE A 318 -24.21 -6.63 3.64
CA ILE A 318 -22.77 -6.84 3.64
C ILE A 318 -22.49 -8.30 3.98
N GLU A 319 -21.70 -8.95 3.14
CA GLU A 319 -20.99 -10.17 3.52
C GLU A 319 -19.70 -9.76 4.22
N PHE A 320 -19.46 -10.31 5.41
CA PHE A 320 -18.25 -10.04 6.18
C PHE A 320 -17.55 -11.34 6.56
N GLY A 321 -16.24 -11.27 6.75
CA GLY A 321 -15.47 -12.38 7.28
C GLY A 321 -14.19 -11.91 7.93
N ASN A 322 -13.62 -12.74 8.79
CA ASN A 322 -12.39 -12.41 9.48
C ASN A 322 -11.20 -13.31 9.10
N SER A 323 -10.00 -12.87 9.46
CA SER A 323 -8.74 -13.59 9.18
C SER A 323 -8.62 -15.00 9.78
N LYS A 324 -9.48 -15.39 10.73
CA LYS A 324 -9.53 -16.75 11.27
C LYS A 324 -10.52 -17.65 10.53
N GLY A 325 -11.34 -17.07 9.65
CA GLY A 325 -12.25 -17.80 8.77
C GLY A 325 -13.70 -17.81 9.25
N ASP A 326 -14.09 -17.01 10.25
CA ASP A 326 -15.51 -16.79 10.49
C ASP A 326 -16.10 -15.96 9.34
N GLN A 327 -17.36 -16.24 8.99
CA GLN A 327 -18.07 -15.58 7.90
C GLN A 327 -19.50 -15.25 8.32
N GLY A 328 -20.06 -14.18 7.79
CA GLY A 328 -21.45 -13.82 8.06
C GLY A 328 -22.05 -12.90 7.00
N THR A 329 -23.37 -12.75 7.09
CA THR A 329 -24.14 -11.80 6.28
C THR A 329 -24.89 -10.89 7.23
N VAL A 330 -24.70 -9.58 7.10
CA VAL A 330 -25.37 -8.56 7.89
C VAL A 330 -26.20 -7.65 7.01
N ILE A 331 -27.38 -7.30 7.50
CA ILE A 331 -28.21 -6.22 6.94
C ILE A 331 -28.05 -5.02 7.86
N LEU A 332 -27.51 -3.93 7.34
CA LEU A 332 -27.40 -2.62 7.99
C LEU A 332 -28.53 -1.73 7.52
N THR A 333 -29.29 -1.16 8.45
CA THR A 333 -30.42 -0.29 8.15
C THR A 333 -30.14 1.13 8.67
N ARG A 334 -30.22 2.13 7.77
CA ARG A 334 -30.12 3.55 8.16
C ARG A 334 -31.30 3.95 9.06
N SER A 335 -31.00 4.67 10.13
CA SER A 335 -32.04 5.25 10.98
C SER A 335 -32.95 6.20 10.18
N GLY A 336 -34.24 6.26 10.56
CA GLY A 336 -35.21 7.17 9.94
C GLY A 336 -35.66 6.77 8.51
N GLY A 337 -35.18 5.64 7.96
CA GLY A 337 -35.57 5.16 6.63
C GLY A 337 -34.90 5.93 5.48
N SER A 338 -33.83 6.67 5.75
CA SER A 338 -33.04 7.32 4.71
C SER A 338 -32.42 6.29 3.77
N GLU A 339 -32.42 6.57 2.47
CA GLU A 339 -31.81 5.69 1.47
C GLU A 339 -30.28 5.76 1.52
N TRP A 340 -29.59 4.69 1.12
CA TRP A 340 -28.14 4.74 0.93
C TRP A 340 -27.75 5.60 -0.28
N PRO A 341 -26.62 6.34 -0.22
CA PRO A 341 -26.15 7.17 -1.32
C PRO A 341 -26.01 6.40 -2.63
N VAL A 342 -26.23 7.08 -3.76
CA VAL A 342 -26.19 6.47 -5.11
C VAL A 342 -24.88 5.74 -5.39
N LEU A 343 -23.75 6.25 -4.87
CA LEU A 343 -22.43 5.61 -5.02
C LEU A 343 -22.34 4.20 -4.39
N LEU A 344 -23.18 3.90 -3.40
CA LEU A 344 -23.26 2.58 -2.76
C LEU A 344 -24.33 1.68 -3.39
N GLN A 345 -25.10 2.17 -4.37
CA GLN A 345 -26.19 1.40 -4.92
C GLN A 345 -25.68 0.22 -5.76
N ARG A 346 -26.25 -0.97 -5.52
CA ARG A 346 -25.90 -2.25 -6.15
C ARG A 346 -27.14 -2.98 -6.65
#